data_AF-A0A6G2DPR6-F1
#
_entry.id   AF-A0A6G2DPR6-F1
#
_cell.length_a   1.000
_cell.length_b   1.000
_cell.length_c   1.000
_cell.angle_alpha   90.00
_cell.angle_beta   90.00
_cell.angle_gamma   90.00
#
_symmetry.space_group_name_H-M   'P 1'
#
loop_
_entity.id
_entity.type
_entity.pdbx_description
1 polymer ?
#
loop_
_entity_poly.entity_id
_entity_poly.type
_entity_poly.pdbx_seq_one_letter_code
_entity_poly.pdbx_strand_id
1 'polypeptide(L)'
;TEYGRTKRMGEELVEKHVSNFYIIRTAWVFGNYGKNFVFTMQNLAKTHKTLTVVNDQYGRPTWTRTLAEFMTYLAENRKEFGYYHLSNDATEDTT
;
A
#
# COMPACT_ATOMS: atom_id res chain seq x y z
N THR A 1 15.39 -1.24 4.32
CA THR A 1 14.85 -2.46 4.97
C THR A 1 15.01 -3.64 4.03
N GLU A 2 15.22 -4.87 4.52
CA GLU A 2 15.32 -6.06 3.64
C GLU A 2 14.03 -6.30 2.83
N TYR A 3 12.88 -5.94 3.39
CA TYR A 3 11.61 -5.92 2.66
C TYR A 3 11.66 -5.02 1.42
N GLY A 4 12.13 -3.77 1.55
CA GLY A 4 12.22 -2.84 0.42
C GLY A 4 13.20 -3.33 -0.65
N ARG A 5 14.35 -3.87 -0.24
CA ARG A 5 15.35 -4.45 -1.15
C ARG A 5 14.77 -5.59 -1.97
N THR A 6 14.13 -6.57 -1.32
CA THR A 6 13.56 -7.73 -2.03
C THR A 6 12.40 -7.36 -2.94
N LYS A 7 11.57 -6.38 -2.56
CA LYS A 7 10.54 -5.83 -3.44
C LYS A 7 11.12 -5.14 -4.68
N ARG A 8 12.16 -4.33 -4.51
CA ARG A 8 12.86 -3.68 -5.63
C ARG A 8 13.46 -4.69 -6.62
N MET A 9 14.08 -5.76 -6.12
CA MET A 9 14.57 -6.84 -6.96
C MET A 9 13.44 -7.50 -7.78
N GLY A 10 12.24 -7.64 -7.19
CA GLY A 10 11.06 -8.12 -7.91
C GLY A 10 10.63 -7.18 -9.03
N GLU A 11 10.64 -5.86 -8.78
CA GLU A 11 10.36 -4.85 -9.82
C GLU A 11 11.34 -4.97 -11.00
N GLU A 12 12.63 -5.08 -10.72
CA GLU A 12 13.69 -5.20 -11.73
C GLU A 12 13.54 -6.48 -12.57
N LEU A 13 13.11 -7.59 -11.97
CA LEU A 13 12.80 -8.82 -12.71
C LEU A 13 11.57 -8.65 -13.62
N VAL A 14 10.55 -7.94 -13.16
CA VAL A 14 9.36 -7.63 -14.00
C VAL A 14 9.77 -6.76 -15.19
N GLU A 15 10.52 -5.68 -14.97
CA GLU A 15 11.03 -4.84 -16.06
C GLU A 15 11.85 -5.63 -17.08
N LYS A 16 12.68 -6.56 -16.61
CA LYS A 16 13.57 -7.34 -17.46
C LYS A 16 12.82 -8.35 -18.34
N HIS A 17 11.73 -8.92 -17.85
CA HIS A 17 11.08 -10.07 -18.47
C HIS A 17 9.68 -9.78 -19.04
N VAL A 18 9.08 -8.65 -18.68
CA VAL A 18 7.71 -8.29 -19.08
C VAL A 18 7.72 -6.91 -19.72
N SER A 19 7.43 -6.84 -21.02
CA SER A 19 7.42 -5.57 -21.76
C SER A 19 6.22 -4.68 -21.42
N ASN A 20 5.10 -5.29 -21.05
CA ASN A 20 3.83 -4.62 -20.74
C ASN A 20 3.46 -4.89 -19.28
N PHE A 21 3.82 -3.97 -18.39
CA PHE A 21 3.59 -4.14 -16.95
C PHE A 21 2.95 -2.92 -16.31
N TYR A 22 2.29 -3.15 -15.17
CA TYR A 22 1.93 -2.11 -14.23
C TYR A 22 2.56 -2.45 -12.87
N ILE A 23 3.51 -1.63 -12.42
CA ILE A 23 4.06 -1.72 -11.07
C ILE A 23 3.43 -0.59 -10.26
N ILE A 24 2.55 -0.96 -9.32
CA ILE A 24 1.85 -0.03 -8.46
C ILE A 24 2.48 -0.08 -7.08
N ARG A 25 3.22 0.98 -6.72
CA ARG A 25 3.77 1.14 -5.38
C ARG A 25 2.69 1.75 -4.48
N THR A 26 2.45 1.11 -3.35
CA THR A 26 1.44 1.52 -2.38
C THR A 26 2.01 1.51 -0.96
N ALA A 27 1.32 2.16 -0.04
CA ALA A 27 1.73 2.29 1.35
C ALA A 27 0.58 1.92 2.30
N TRP A 28 0.94 1.33 3.45
CA TRP A 28 0.05 1.12 4.61
C TRP A 28 -1.33 0.56 4.25
N VAL A 29 -1.32 -0.57 3.56
CA VAL A 29 -2.54 -1.19 3.03
C VAL A 29 -3.41 -1.75 4.16
N PHE A 30 -4.70 -1.41 4.14
CA PHE A 30 -5.72 -1.95 5.06
C PHE A 30 -7.02 -2.28 4.33
N GLY A 31 -7.80 -3.23 4.85
CA GLY A 31 -9.03 -3.68 4.22
C GLY A 31 -9.78 -4.73 5.03
N ASN A 32 -10.99 -5.09 4.59
CA ASN A 32 -11.89 -5.91 5.39
C ASN A 32 -11.53 -7.40 5.47
N TYR A 33 -10.66 -7.90 4.58
CA TYR A 33 -10.49 -9.33 4.32
C TYR A 33 -9.13 -9.90 4.75
N GLY A 34 -8.43 -9.25 5.68
CA GLY A 34 -7.13 -9.73 6.16
C GLY A 34 -6.59 -8.94 7.34
N LYS A 35 -5.51 -9.45 7.94
CA LYS A 35 -4.81 -8.76 9.04
C LYS A 35 -4.24 -7.44 8.55
N ASN A 36 -4.47 -6.36 9.29
CA ASN A 36 -3.96 -5.03 9.00
C ASN A 36 -3.85 -4.20 10.30
N PHE A 37 -3.25 -3.02 10.20
CA PHE A 37 -3.03 -2.14 11.33
C PHE A 37 -4.34 -1.75 12.05
N VAL A 38 -5.42 -1.46 11.30
CA VAL A 38 -6.73 -1.08 11.87
C VAL A 38 -7.27 -2.19 12.78
N PHE A 39 -7.26 -3.45 12.31
CA PHE A 39 -7.72 -4.58 13.15
C PHE A 39 -6.78 -4.87 14.32
N THR A 40 -5.47 -4.66 14.15
CA THR A 40 -4.52 -4.76 15.27
C THR A 40 -4.85 -3.73 16.36
N MET A 41 -5.08 -2.47 16.00
CA MET A 41 -5.45 -1.41 16.95
C MET A 41 -6.78 -1.69 17.63
N GLN A 42 -7.81 -2.10 16.87
CA GLN A 42 -9.11 -2.46 17.43
C GLN A 42 -9.03 -3.62 18.44
N ASN A 43 -8.18 -4.61 18.18
CA ASN A 43 -8.01 -5.74 19.10
C ASN A 43 -7.21 -5.35 20.34
N LEU A 44 -6.16 -4.54 20.20
CA LEU A 44 -5.38 -4.07 21.34
C LEU A 44 -6.20 -3.18 22.29
N ALA A 45 -7.09 -2.33 21.72
CA ALA A 45 -7.97 -1.46 22.51
C ALA A 45 -8.97 -2.23 23.39
N LYS A 46 -9.26 -3.50 23.09
CA LYS A 46 -10.15 -4.34 23.93
C LYS A 46 -9.50 -4.72 25.27
N THR A 47 -8.16 -4.81 25.30
CA THR A 47 -7.41 -5.35 26.45
C THR A 47 -6.49 -4.32 27.10
N HIS A 48 -6.18 -3.21 26.43
CA HIS A 48 -5.27 -2.18 26.92
C HIS A 48 -5.97 -0.83 27.02
N LYS A 49 -5.86 -0.18 28.18
CA LYS A 49 -6.39 1.18 28.41
C LYS A 49 -5.55 2.27 27.73
N THR A 50 -4.27 1.99 27.48
CA THR A 50 -3.31 2.91 26.85
C THR A 50 -2.52 2.17 25.79
N LEU A 51 -2.27 2.84 24.66
CA LEU A 51 -1.50 2.33 23.53
C LEU A 51 -0.45 3.36 23.14
N THR A 52 0.71 2.88 22.70
CA THR A 52 1.80 3.73 22.22
C THR A 52 1.98 3.47 20.73
N VAL A 53 1.88 4.53 19.92
CA VAL A 53 2.04 4.49 18.47
C VAL A 53 3.13 5.48 18.09
N VAL A 54 3.96 5.11 17.13
CA VAL A 54 5.01 5.99 16.59
C VAL A 54 4.40 7.23 15.93
N ASN A 55 5.07 8.38 16.03
CA ASN A 55 4.60 9.67 15.50
C ASN A 55 5.71 10.40 14.73
N ASP A 56 6.72 9.65 14.28
CA ASP A 56 7.88 10.10 13.52
C ASP A 56 8.01 9.33 12.19
N GLN A 57 6.95 8.62 11.77
CA GLN A 57 6.94 7.76 10.58
C GLN A 57 5.86 8.20 9.60
N TYR A 58 6.16 9.23 8.83
CA TYR A 58 5.26 9.84 7.83
C TYR A 58 4.81 8.89 6.72
N GLY A 59 3.50 8.74 6.55
CA GLY A 59 2.91 7.89 5.53
C GLY A 59 1.45 8.19 5.21
N ARG A 60 0.87 7.37 4.32
CA ARG A 60 -0.54 7.45 3.94
C ARG A 60 -1.18 6.07 3.92
N PRO A 61 -2.28 5.84 4.67
CA PRO A 61 -3.00 4.58 4.65
C PRO A 61 -3.68 4.38 3.29
N THR A 62 -3.67 3.14 2.79
CA THR A 62 -4.33 2.81 1.51
C THR A 62 -5.39 1.75 1.70
N TRP A 63 -6.64 2.08 1.38
CA TRP A 63 -7.73 1.13 1.40
C TRP A 63 -7.61 0.15 0.22
N THR A 64 -7.72 -1.16 0.50
CA THR A 64 -7.64 -2.21 -0.52
C THR A 64 -8.66 -2.02 -1.65
N ARG A 65 -9.82 -1.41 -1.37
CA ARG A 65 -10.82 -1.13 -2.40
C ARG A 65 -10.31 -0.10 -3.40
N THR A 66 -9.75 1.02 -2.94
CA THR A 66 -9.14 2.04 -3.80
C THR A 66 -8.00 1.45 -4.64
N LEU A 67 -7.16 0.63 -4.03
CA LEU A 67 -6.08 -0.06 -4.76
C LEU A 67 -6.62 -0.99 -5.86
N ALA A 68 -7.62 -1.81 -5.54
CA ALA A 68 -8.23 -2.71 -6.50
C ALA A 68 -8.94 -1.96 -7.65
N GLU A 69 -9.67 -0.89 -7.34
CA GLU A 69 -10.32 -0.05 -8.34
C GLU A 69 -9.31 0.64 -9.27
N PHE A 70 -8.16 1.07 -8.73
CA PHE A 70 -7.10 1.63 -9.55
C PHE A 70 -6.44 0.59 -10.46
N MET A 71 -6.22 -0.63 -9.97
CA MET A 71 -5.70 -1.73 -10.78
C MET A 71 -6.62 -2.04 -11.96
N THR A 72 -7.93 -2.16 -11.72
CA THR A 72 -8.91 -2.40 -12.79
C THR A 72 -8.98 -1.19 -13.72
N TYR A 73 -8.94 0.03 -13.20
CA TYR A 73 -8.92 1.25 -14.01
C TYR A 73 -7.75 1.28 -15.01
N LEU A 74 -6.53 0.95 -14.58
CA LEU A 74 -5.35 0.91 -15.47
C LEU A 74 -5.56 -0.10 -16.61
N ALA A 75 -6.03 -1.29 -16.27
CA ALA A 75 -6.23 -2.37 -17.24
C ALA A 75 -7.38 -2.09 -18.22
N GLU A 76 -8.53 -1.66 -17.71
CA GLU A 76 -9.75 -1.38 -18.50
C GLU A 76 -9.55 -0.19 -19.45
N ASN A 77 -8.84 0.85 -19.00
CA ASN A 77 -8.60 2.06 -19.77
C ASN A 77 -7.31 2.01 -20.58
N ARG A 78 -6.59 0.88 -20.57
CA ARG A 78 -5.32 0.67 -21.29
C ARG A 78 -4.36 1.84 -21.11
N LYS A 79 -4.14 2.21 -19.85
CA LYS A 79 -3.20 3.28 -19.51
C LYS A 79 -1.78 2.89 -19.93
N GLU A 80 -0.90 3.87 -19.97
CA GLU A 80 0.50 3.61 -20.33
C GLU A 80 1.14 2.61 -19.37
N PHE A 81 1.83 1.60 -19.89
CA PHE A 81 2.54 0.65 -19.05
C PHE A 81 3.69 1.34 -18.30
N GLY A 82 3.96 0.87 -17.08
CA GLY A 82 5.05 1.39 -16.27
C GLY A 82 4.74 1.48 -14.78
N TYR A 83 5.27 2.53 -14.18
CA TYR A 83 5.24 2.75 -12.74
C TYR A 83 4.14 3.71 -12.31
N TYR A 84 3.42 3.33 -11.26
CA TYR A 84 2.40 4.14 -10.63
C TYR A 84 2.60 4.15 -9.12
N HIS A 85 2.42 5.32 -8.50
CA HIS A 85 2.33 5.43 -7.04
C HIS A 85 0.87 5.65 -6.68
N LEU A 86 0.36 4.84 -5.76
CA LEU A 86 -1.02 4.93 -5.30
C LEU A 86 -1.09 4.75 -3.78
N SER A 87 -1.56 5.79 -3.13
CA SER A 87 -2.16 5.74 -1.81
C SER A 87 -3.48 6.51 -1.82
N ASN A 88 -4.29 6.39 -0.77
CA ASN A 88 -5.32 7.40 -0.58
C ASN A 88 -4.67 8.77 -0.35
N ASP A 89 -5.36 9.82 -0.78
CA ASP A 89 -4.88 11.19 -0.63
C ASP A 89 -5.15 11.71 0.78
N ALA A 90 -4.34 12.67 1.19
CA ALA A 90 -4.48 13.37 2.46
C ALA A 90 -3.88 14.78 2.30
N THR A 91 -4.51 15.76 2.95
CA THR A 91 -4.03 17.15 2.97
C THR A 91 -2.68 17.28 3.67
N GLU A 92 -2.36 16.36 4.58
CA GLU A 92 -1.10 16.25 5.29
C GLU A 92 -0.70 14.77 5.34
N ASP A 93 0.59 14.47 5.37
CA ASP A 93 1.04 13.10 5.63
C ASP A 93 0.74 12.77 7.08
N THR A 94 -0.22 11.87 7.30
CA THR A 94 -0.73 11.56 8.64
C THR A 94 0.07 10.43 9.27
N THR A 95 0.53 10.69 10.51
CA THR A 95 1.43 9.91 11.41
C THR A 95 2.83 9.72 10.90
#